data_AF-A0A2M8B7R1-F1
#
_entry.id   AF-A0A2M8B7R1-F1
#
_cell.length_a   1.000
_cell.length_b   1.000
_cell.length_c   1.000
_cell.angle_alpha   90.00
_cell.angle_beta   90.00
_cell.angle_gamma   90.00
#
_symmetry.space_group_name_H-M   'P 1'
#
loop_
_entity.id
_entity.type
_entity.pdbx_description
1 polymer ?
#
loop_
_entity_poly.entity_id
_entity_poly.type
_entity_poly.pdbx_seq_one_letter_code
_entity_poly.pdbx_strand_id
1 'polypeptide(L)'
;MTVTLVRPAELCLSSGGTIAIGTNVCDRGTNPVPDDARAVFYQGDPCAGGGVACETGLPILLTPAACTEVTCDWSVPSGQSINEVSVLVDPDGEVAKCHNGNNGGAVAAILCLDYFN
;
A
#
# COMPACT_ATOMS: atom_id res chain seq x y z
N MET A 1 6.11 -12.43 1.67
CA MET A 1 6.47 -11.02 1.46
C MET A 1 6.13 -10.21 2.72
N THR A 2 6.74 -9.05 2.93
CA THR A 2 6.33 -8.06 3.95
C THR A 2 6.29 -6.66 3.34
N VAL A 3 5.40 -5.81 3.84
CA VAL A 3 5.23 -4.42 3.37
C VAL A 3 5.21 -3.44 4.55
N THR A 4 5.66 -2.21 4.33
CA THR A 4 5.64 -1.15 5.36
C THR A 4 5.51 0.21 4.68
N LEU A 5 4.49 0.98 5.04
CA LEU A 5 4.27 2.32 4.49
C LEU A 5 5.45 3.25 4.81
N VAL A 6 5.85 4.03 3.81
CA VAL A 6 6.93 5.03 3.88
C VAL A 6 6.32 6.40 4.18
N ARG A 7 7.04 7.19 4.99
CA ARG A 7 6.63 8.56 5.40
C ARG A 7 5.17 8.64 5.92
N PRO A 8 4.74 7.76 6.84
CA PRO A 8 3.36 7.74 7.33
C PRO A 8 2.86 9.08 7.93
N ALA A 9 3.75 9.87 8.53
CA ALA A 9 3.38 11.15 9.11
C ALA A 9 3.00 12.21 8.06
N GLU A 10 3.72 12.28 6.93
CA GLU A 10 3.41 13.20 5.83
C GLU A 10 2.04 12.88 5.23
N LEU A 11 1.75 11.59 5.09
CA LEU A 11 0.46 11.10 4.64
C LEU A 11 -0.67 11.57 5.57
N CYS A 12 -0.54 11.37 6.88
CA CYS A 12 -1.59 11.73 7.84
C CYS A 12 -1.80 13.25 8.02
N LEU A 13 -0.83 14.06 7.63
CA LEU A 13 -0.93 15.52 7.71
C LEU A 13 -1.42 16.16 6.40
N SER A 14 -1.61 15.36 5.35
CA SER A 14 -2.03 15.85 4.04
C SER A 14 -3.54 16.13 4.00
N SER A 15 -3.92 17.31 3.49
CA SER A 15 -5.32 17.78 3.44
C SER A 15 -5.76 18.25 2.04
N GLY A 16 -5.13 17.70 1.00
CA GLY A 16 -5.37 18.03 -0.41
C GLY A 16 -4.09 18.16 -1.21
N GLY A 17 -4.22 18.14 -2.54
CA GLY A 17 -3.09 18.25 -3.47
C GLY A 17 -2.49 16.89 -3.83
N THR A 18 -1.36 16.90 -4.55
CA THR A 18 -0.67 15.68 -4.96
C THR A 18 0.46 15.36 -4.00
N ILE A 19 0.47 14.15 -3.45
CA ILE A 19 1.53 13.63 -2.60
C ILE A 19 2.07 12.33 -3.17
N ALA A 20 3.36 12.04 -2.92
CA ALA A 20 3.93 10.73 -3.20
C ALA A 20 3.67 9.80 -2.01
N ILE A 21 2.90 8.74 -2.22
CA ILE A 21 2.73 7.67 -1.23
C ILE A 21 3.60 6.48 -1.60
N GLY A 22 4.14 5.80 -0.59
CA GLY A 22 5.10 4.74 -0.82
C GLY A 22 5.03 3.62 0.20
N THR A 23 5.56 2.46 -0.18
CA THR A 23 5.75 1.31 0.70
C THR A 23 7.09 0.65 0.42
N ASN A 24 7.73 0.15 1.46
CA ASN A 24 8.88 -0.72 1.33
C ASN A 24 8.38 -2.17 1.24
N VAL A 25 8.66 -2.83 0.12
CA VAL A 25 8.29 -4.21 -0.15
C VAL A 25 9.53 -5.08 0.03
N CYS A 26 9.45 -6.10 0.86
CA CYS A 26 10.54 -7.07 1.03
C CYS A 26 10.08 -8.48 0.70
N ASP A 27 10.85 -9.19 -0.12
CA ASP A 27 10.62 -10.60 -0.35
C ASP A 27 11.11 -11.42 0.86
N ARG A 28 10.22 -12.26 1.38
CA ARG A 28 10.48 -13.19 2.50
C ARG A 28 10.21 -14.64 2.12
N GLY A 29 9.91 -14.89 0.84
CA GLY A 29 9.74 -16.21 0.29
C GLY A 29 11.07 -16.83 -0.14
N THR A 30 10.96 -17.95 -0.86
CA THR A 30 12.10 -18.67 -1.44
C THR A 30 12.22 -18.46 -2.96
N ASN A 31 11.23 -17.82 -3.58
CA ASN A 31 11.17 -17.57 -5.02
C ASN A 31 11.16 -16.06 -5.28
N PRO A 32 11.88 -15.57 -6.30
CA PRO A 32 11.83 -14.15 -6.67
C PRO A 32 10.41 -13.68 -7.00
N VAL A 33 10.14 -12.42 -6.67
CA VAL A 33 8.92 -11.71 -7.08
C VAL A 33 9.22 -10.98 -8.39
N PRO A 34 8.40 -11.17 -9.45
CA PRO A 34 8.56 -10.46 -10.71
C PRO A 34 8.68 -8.94 -10.53
N ASP A 35 9.49 -8.31 -11.38
CA ASP A 35 9.28 -6.90 -11.69
C ASP A 35 7.84 -6.69 -12.21
N ASP A 36 7.35 -5.47 -12.05
CA ASP A 36 5.97 -5.09 -12.37
C ASP A 36 4.88 -5.81 -11.54
N ALA A 37 5.26 -6.61 -10.54
CA ALA A 37 4.31 -7.10 -9.54
C ALA A 37 3.57 -5.90 -8.92
N ARG A 38 2.24 -5.97 -8.94
CA ARG A 38 1.38 -4.81 -8.68
C ARG A 38 1.33 -4.46 -7.20
N ALA A 39 1.50 -3.19 -6.88
CA ALA A 39 1.27 -2.60 -5.57
C ALA A 39 0.14 -1.58 -5.67
N VAL A 40 -0.93 -1.78 -4.89
CA VAL A 40 -2.12 -0.92 -4.91
C VAL A 40 -2.31 -0.29 -3.55
N PHE A 41 -2.40 1.03 -3.54
CA PHE A 41 -2.73 1.82 -2.37
C PHE A 41 -4.22 2.16 -2.40
N TYR A 42 -4.87 2.03 -1.25
CA TYR A 42 -6.28 2.28 -1.05
C TYR A 42 -6.50 3.37 -0.01
N GLN A 43 -7.45 4.26 -0.27
CA GLN A 43 -8.05 5.11 0.75
C GLN A 43 -9.09 4.28 1.51
N GLY A 44 -8.74 3.84 2.73
CA GLY A 44 -9.52 2.90 3.55
C GLY A 44 -9.17 1.42 3.34
N ASP A 45 -9.93 0.56 4.01
CA ASP A 45 -9.82 -0.91 3.90
C ASP A 45 -10.38 -1.42 2.54
N PRO A 46 -9.57 -2.05 1.68
CA PRO A 46 -10.03 -2.63 0.42
C PRO A 46 -11.06 -3.75 0.58
N CYS A 47 -11.05 -4.49 1.70
CA CYS A 47 -12.06 -5.52 1.98
C CYS A 47 -13.42 -4.92 2.37
N ALA A 48 -13.44 -3.67 2.82
CA ALA A 48 -14.65 -2.91 3.11
C ALA A 48 -15.08 -1.97 1.96
N GLY A 49 -14.45 -2.08 0.79
CA GLY A 49 -14.76 -1.24 -0.39
C GLY A 49 -13.96 0.07 -0.47
N GLY A 50 -12.79 0.14 0.17
CA GLY A 50 -11.86 1.26 0.03
C GLY A 50 -11.52 1.57 -1.42
N GLY A 51 -11.43 2.86 -1.74
CA GLY A 51 -11.17 3.33 -3.11
C GLY A 51 -9.67 3.27 -3.44
N VAL A 52 -9.32 2.97 -4.69
CA VAL A 52 -7.92 3.02 -5.15
C VAL A 52 -7.43 4.47 -5.10
N ALA A 53 -6.36 4.70 -4.33
CA ALA A 53 -5.66 5.97 -4.24
C ALA A 53 -4.69 6.13 -5.41
N CYS A 54 -3.77 5.17 -5.57
CA CYS A 54 -2.93 4.99 -6.75
C CYS A 54 -2.37 3.56 -6.80
N GLU A 55 -1.76 3.21 -7.92
CA GLU A 55 -1.11 1.91 -8.12
C GLU A 55 0.22 2.07 -8.85
N THR A 56 1.11 1.11 -8.65
CA THR A 56 2.43 1.04 -9.29
C THR A 56 2.89 -0.42 -9.39
N GLY A 57 3.96 -0.67 -10.12
CA GLY A 57 4.63 -1.97 -10.20
C GLY A 57 5.93 -1.97 -9.40
N LEU A 58 6.42 -3.15 -9.02
CA LEU A 58 7.78 -3.31 -8.51
C LEU A 58 8.79 -2.88 -9.60
N PRO A 59 9.74 -1.98 -9.30
CA PRO A 59 10.66 -1.44 -10.31
C PRO A 59 11.75 -2.44 -10.71
N ILE A 60 11.91 -3.53 -9.94
CA ILE A 60 12.93 -4.55 -10.12
C ILE A 60 12.37 -5.92 -9.76
N LEU A 61 13.00 -6.96 -10.31
CA LEU A 61 12.86 -8.32 -9.82
C LEU A 61 13.36 -8.36 -8.37
N LEU A 62 12.50 -8.72 -7.44
CA LEU A 62 12.86 -8.78 -6.03
C LEU A 62 13.29 -10.20 -5.67
N THR A 63 14.59 -10.42 -5.51
CA THR A 63 15.13 -11.71 -5.07
C THR A 63 14.85 -11.95 -3.58
N PRO A 64 14.86 -13.20 -3.10
CA PRO A 64 14.67 -13.51 -1.68
C PRO A 64 15.53 -12.64 -0.75
N ALA A 65 14.91 -12.14 0.32
CA ALA A 65 15.46 -11.21 1.30
C ALA A 65 15.79 -9.79 0.81
N ALA A 66 15.63 -9.48 -0.49
CA ALA A 66 15.76 -8.13 -1.00
C ALA A 66 14.53 -7.28 -0.66
N CYS A 67 14.74 -5.96 -0.58
CA CYS A 67 13.68 -4.98 -0.41
C CYS A 67 13.77 -3.89 -1.49
N THR A 68 12.63 -3.33 -1.86
CA THR A 68 12.53 -2.16 -2.73
C THR A 68 11.44 -1.23 -2.22
N GLU A 69 11.70 0.08 -2.24
CA GLU A 69 10.65 1.09 -2.11
C GLU A 69 9.91 1.18 -3.44
N VAL A 70 8.58 1.28 -3.37
CA VAL A 70 7.72 1.63 -4.49
C VAL A 70 6.87 2.82 -4.11
N THR A 71 6.65 3.72 -5.07
CA THR A 71 5.90 4.97 -4.85
C THR A 71 4.95 5.22 -6.01
N CYS A 72 3.83 5.89 -5.73
CA CYS A 72 2.98 6.51 -6.73
C CYS A 72 2.43 7.85 -6.25
N ASP A 73 2.08 8.71 -7.20
CA ASP A 73 1.46 9.99 -6.92
C ASP A 73 -0.03 9.80 -6.67
N TRP A 74 -0.52 10.31 -5.54
CA TRP A 74 -1.92 10.33 -5.18
C TRP A 74 -2.44 11.77 -5.08
N SER A 75 -3.53 12.04 -5.79
CA SER A 75 -4.28 13.30 -5.65
C SER A 75 -5.25 13.20 -4.47
N VAL A 76 -4.85 13.73 -3.32
CA VAL A 76 -5.67 13.78 -2.11
C VAL A 76 -6.84 14.73 -2.35
N PRO A 77 -8.10 14.29 -2.13
CA PRO A 77 -9.26 15.17 -2.22
C PRO A 77 -9.14 16.37 -1.28
N SER A 78 -9.41 17.57 -1.80
CA SER A 78 -9.36 18.78 -0.97
C SER A 78 -10.40 18.75 0.14
N GLY A 79 -9.99 19.15 1.35
CA GLY A 79 -10.89 19.24 2.50
C GLY A 79 -11.33 17.90 3.10
N GLN A 80 -10.68 16.78 2.72
CA GLN A 80 -10.85 15.49 3.38
C GLN A 80 -9.63 15.18 4.25
N SER A 81 -9.86 14.76 5.49
CA SER A 81 -8.85 14.12 6.31
C SER A 81 -8.61 12.70 5.78
N ILE A 82 -7.34 12.32 5.69
CA ILE A 82 -6.96 10.94 5.39
C ILE A 82 -7.09 10.19 6.72
N ASN A 83 -8.10 9.33 6.86
CA ASN A 83 -8.29 8.55 8.09
C ASN A 83 -7.52 7.22 8.06
N GLU A 84 -7.46 6.60 6.88
CA GLU A 84 -6.82 5.31 6.68
C GLU A 84 -6.25 5.19 5.27
N VAL A 85 -5.05 4.62 5.18
CA VAL A 85 -4.47 4.17 3.90
C VAL A 85 -3.95 2.76 4.06
N SER A 86 -4.35 1.89 3.15
CA SER A 86 -3.91 0.51 3.06
C SER A 86 -3.09 0.27 1.80
N VAL A 87 -2.16 -0.67 1.83
CA VAL A 87 -1.42 -1.11 0.64
C VAL A 87 -1.43 -2.62 0.54
N LEU A 88 -1.75 -3.13 -0.65
CA LEU A 88 -1.65 -4.55 -0.98
C LEU A 88 -0.66 -4.72 -2.12
N VAL A 89 0.25 -5.68 -1.97
CA VAL A 89 1.13 -6.13 -3.05
C VAL A 89 0.67 -7.50 -3.51
N ASP A 90 0.60 -7.67 -4.83
CA ASP A 90 -0.01 -8.82 -5.53
C ASP A 90 -1.52 -8.99 -5.20
N PRO A 91 -2.36 -7.97 -5.47
CA PRO A 91 -3.73 -7.87 -4.96
C PRO A 91 -4.72 -8.84 -5.62
N ASP A 92 -4.43 -9.36 -6.82
CA ASP A 92 -5.37 -10.17 -7.60
C ASP A 92 -5.74 -11.47 -6.87
N GLY A 93 -4.82 -11.97 -6.03
CA GLY A 93 -5.07 -13.06 -5.10
C GLY A 93 -5.60 -12.63 -3.73
N GLU A 94 -5.30 -11.42 -3.25
CA GLU A 94 -5.61 -10.99 -1.87
C GLU A 94 -7.02 -10.38 -1.74
N VAL A 95 -7.45 -9.51 -2.66
CA VAL A 95 -8.77 -8.86 -2.61
C VAL A 95 -9.89 -9.87 -2.84
N ALA A 96 -9.67 -10.87 -3.69
CA ALA A 96 -10.60 -11.98 -3.89
C ALA A 96 -10.74 -12.89 -2.64
N LYS A 97 -9.84 -12.77 -1.66
CA LYS A 97 -9.72 -13.65 -0.48
C LYS A 97 -10.10 -12.99 0.84
N CYS A 98 -10.71 -11.80 0.83
CA CYS A 98 -11.31 -11.18 2.03
C CYS A 98 -12.28 -12.10 2.81
N HIS A 99 -12.62 -13.28 2.27
CA HIS A 99 -13.44 -14.32 2.92
C HIS A 99 -12.81 -15.73 3.02
N ASN A 100 -11.64 -16.02 2.46
CA ASN A 100 -11.04 -17.38 2.50
C ASN A 100 -9.51 -17.34 2.61
N GLY A 101 -9.01 -17.52 3.84
CA GLY A 101 -7.61 -17.31 4.24
C GLY A 101 -6.60 -18.34 3.74
N ASN A 102 -5.96 -18.04 2.60
CA ASN A 102 -4.65 -18.59 2.24
C ASN A 102 -3.94 -17.67 1.23
N ASN A 103 -2.88 -16.97 1.64
CA ASN A 103 -2.33 -15.83 0.90
C ASN A 103 -0.85 -15.93 0.48
N GLY A 104 -0.56 -15.22 -0.62
CA GLY A 104 0.78 -15.00 -1.18
C GLY A 104 1.20 -13.53 -1.19
N GLY A 105 0.24 -12.60 -1.11
CA GLY A 105 0.47 -11.16 -1.02
C GLY A 105 0.75 -10.67 0.41
N ALA A 106 0.99 -9.37 0.55
CA ALA A 106 1.28 -8.73 1.83
C ALA A 106 0.49 -7.41 1.97
N VAL A 107 0.02 -7.15 3.20
CA VAL A 107 -0.79 -5.96 3.54
C VAL A 107 -0.13 -5.13 4.64
N ALA A 108 -0.23 -3.81 4.51
CA ALA A 108 -0.01 -2.86 5.60
C ALA A 108 -1.09 -1.80 5.55
N ALA A 109 -1.48 -1.29 6.72
CA ALA A 109 -2.41 -0.18 6.86
C ALA A 109 -1.86 0.82 7.87
N ILE A 110 -2.17 2.09 7.66
CA ILE A 110 -2.02 3.12 8.68
C ILE A 110 -3.37 3.77 8.96
N LEU A 111 -3.64 3.94 10.24
CA LEU A 111 -4.72 4.76 10.76
C LEU A 111 -4.14 6.09 11.19
N CYS A 112 -4.56 7.14 10.52
CA CYS A 112 -4.26 8.50 10.90
C CYS A 112 -5.25 8.90 11.97
N LEU A 113 -4.85 8.76 13.24
CA LEU A 113 -5.64 9.27 14.34
C LEU A 113 -5.59 10.80 14.26
N ASP A 114 -6.76 11.42 14.24
CA ASP A 114 -6.85 12.86 14.35
C ASP A 114 -6.15 13.30 15.65
N TYR A 115 -5.02 14.01 15.53
CA TYR A 115 -4.40 14.69 16.65
C TYR A 115 -5.25 15.92 17.01
N PHE A 116 -6.47 15.72 17.51
CA PHE A 116 -7.24 16.77 18.19
C PHE A 116 -7.03 16.64 19.70
N ASN A 117 -6.18 17.52 20.24
CA ASN A 117 -6.37 18.12 21.56
C ASN A 117 -6.00 19.60 21.47
#